data_AF-D1C5G5-F1
#
_entry.id   AF-D1C5G5-F1
#
_cell.length_a   1.000
_cell.length_b   1.000
_cell.length_c   1.000
_cell.angle_alpha   90.00
_cell.angle_beta   90.00
_cell.angle_gamma   90.00
#
_symmetry.space_group_name_H-M   'P 1'
#
loop_
_entity.id
_entity.type
_entity.pdbx_description
1 polymer ?
#
loop_
_entity_poly.entity_id
_entity_poly.type
_entity_poly.pdbx_seq_one_letter_code
_entity_poly.pdbx_strand_id
1 'polypeptide(L)'
;MVRAVEVVRRFRRLRALVIGDAMLDSYLEGTAARLCTEGPVPVVRKTAEERVPGGAANTAANLRALGAEVVFLGLVGEDVPGDLLRAALAARGVDDRWLVADPAVSTLHKLRILADGQYVVRFDEGDSRAASPAAHARLLEHLEHAVPTCDVVVVSDYAYGAVADDLIAQLRTLRAARHCPLVVDSKALHRFHAAGATVVTPNYLEARLAVAPGAEEPGPLDLAEVKRIGRGLLEQVDAAYAAITLGADGVFLLGRDGAGRHLPVHPPAQASDIGAGDTFAAALGLALAAGADVVEASRIGIDAAGIAVACQRTAAVPYQDLLRRVSLCDLDGRPASMAAARRDVVARLDVARLAGRTIVFTNGVFDILHAGHVEFLRRARALGDLLIVGVNSDRSARRLKGAGRPINSERDRLALVAALDAVDEALLFDEATPAELIRALRPHIHAKGGDYSDVRLPEAEAVRAVGGRVVILPLVSRLSTSGVIDRIVALAGTADSAGIGTNGAEP
;
A
#
# COMPACT_ATOMS: atom_id res chain seq x y z
N MET A 1 -2.91 15.48 -14.34
CA MET A 1 -2.55 14.22 -13.64
C MET A 1 -3.56 13.99 -12.54
N VAL A 2 -4.04 12.76 -12.39
CA VAL A 2 -4.81 12.32 -11.21
C VAL A 2 -3.82 12.27 -10.05
N ARG A 3 -4.18 12.78 -8.87
CA ARG A 3 -3.31 12.73 -7.69
C ARG A 3 -3.15 11.30 -7.18
N ALA A 4 -2.01 10.99 -6.57
CA ALA A 4 -1.72 9.66 -6.04
C ALA A 4 -2.83 9.18 -5.07
N VAL A 5 -3.32 10.07 -4.22
CA VAL A 5 -4.44 9.81 -3.30
C VAL A 5 -5.73 9.38 -4.02
N GLU A 6 -6.06 10.05 -5.13
CA GLU A 6 -7.26 9.73 -5.91
C GLU A 6 -7.13 8.39 -6.64
N VAL A 7 -5.92 8.06 -7.09
CA VAL A 7 -5.60 6.75 -7.67
C VAL A 7 -5.78 5.64 -6.62
N VAL A 8 -5.13 5.77 -5.46
CA VAL A 8 -5.21 4.76 -4.39
C VAL A 8 -6.64 4.55 -3.91
N ARG A 9 -7.45 5.61 -3.76
CA ARG A 9 -8.87 5.50 -3.38
C ARG A 9 -9.69 4.63 -4.33
N ARG A 10 -9.32 4.55 -5.61
CA ARG A 10 -10.04 3.72 -6.59
C ARG A 10 -9.74 2.24 -6.44
N PHE A 11 -8.68 1.83 -5.74
CA PHE A 11 -8.30 0.42 -5.57
C PHE A 11 -9.45 -0.43 -5.04
N ARG A 12 -10.24 0.12 -4.11
CA ARG A 12 -11.40 -0.54 -3.50
C ARG A 12 -12.55 -0.86 -4.46
N ARG A 13 -12.50 -0.34 -5.69
CA ARG A 13 -13.51 -0.58 -6.73
C ARG A 13 -12.99 -1.50 -7.85
N LEU A 14 -11.74 -1.92 -7.75
CA LEU A 14 -11.08 -2.73 -8.76
C LEU A 14 -11.13 -4.20 -8.38
N ARG A 15 -11.21 -5.04 -9.41
CA ARG A 15 -11.02 -6.48 -9.31
C ARG A 15 -9.72 -6.87 -10.01
N ALA A 16 -8.81 -7.50 -9.26
CA ALA A 16 -7.50 -7.90 -9.74
C ALA A 16 -7.41 -9.42 -9.88
N LEU A 17 -6.90 -9.88 -11.03
CA LEU A 17 -6.49 -11.27 -11.22
C LEU A 17 -4.99 -11.36 -10.96
N VAL A 18 -4.58 -12.28 -10.10
CA VAL A 18 -3.19 -12.69 -9.95
C VAL A 18 -3.02 -14.13 -10.40
N ILE A 19 -1.99 -14.38 -11.20
CA ILE A 19 -1.66 -15.68 -11.78
C ILE A 19 -0.23 -16.01 -11.39
N GLY A 20 0.03 -17.16 -10.78
CA GLY A 20 1.40 -17.52 -10.47
C GLY A 20 1.60 -18.69 -9.51
N ASP A 21 2.85 -18.86 -9.10
CA ASP A 21 3.27 -19.93 -8.20
C ASP A 21 2.84 -19.61 -6.76
N ALA A 22 1.92 -20.40 -6.22
CA ALA A 22 1.43 -20.26 -4.86
C ALA A 22 2.44 -20.89 -3.88
N MET A 23 2.88 -20.13 -2.88
CA MET A 23 3.88 -20.60 -1.91
C MET A 23 3.43 -20.30 -0.48
N LEU A 24 3.88 -21.13 0.46
CA LEU A 24 3.79 -20.88 1.89
C LEU A 24 5.16 -20.42 2.42
N ASP A 25 5.21 -19.27 3.06
CA ASP A 25 6.36 -18.83 3.85
C ASP A 25 6.08 -19.10 5.34
N SER A 26 6.91 -19.93 5.97
CA SER A 26 6.82 -20.22 7.40
C SER A 26 8.04 -19.68 8.13
N TYR A 27 7.82 -19.03 9.27
CA TYR A 27 8.84 -18.46 10.13
C TYR A 27 8.76 -19.11 11.50
N LEU A 28 9.81 -19.85 11.89
CA LEU A 28 9.97 -20.39 13.23
C LEU A 28 10.96 -19.54 14.00
N GLU A 29 10.50 -18.87 15.05
CA GLU A 29 11.37 -18.09 15.92
C GLU A 29 11.74 -18.87 17.15
N GLY A 30 12.94 -18.64 17.64
CA GLY A 30 13.40 -19.19 18.89
C GLY A 30 14.62 -18.48 19.45
N THR A 31 15.13 -19.06 20.53
CA THR A 31 16.37 -18.63 21.19
C THR A 31 17.38 -19.77 21.12
N ALA A 32 18.63 -19.48 20.74
CA ALA A 32 19.70 -20.48 20.68
C ALA A 32 20.63 -20.33 21.88
N ALA A 33 20.36 -21.09 22.95
CA ALA A 33 21.12 -20.99 24.20
C ALA A 33 22.31 -21.96 24.29
N ARG A 34 22.33 -23.02 23.47
CA ARG A 34 23.35 -24.07 23.52
C ARG A 34 23.54 -24.73 22.16
N LEU A 35 24.71 -25.36 21.99
CA LEU A 35 24.97 -26.28 20.87
C LEU A 35 24.43 -27.67 21.17
N CYS A 36 24.15 -28.43 20.11
CA CYS A 36 23.71 -29.81 20.19
C CYS A 36 24.87 -30.72 20.64
N THR A 37 24.55 -31.79 21.37
CA THR A 37 25.53 -32.84 21.73
C THR A 37 25.87 -33.75 20.54
N GLU A 38 25.02 -33.79 19.52
CA GLU A 38 25.16 -34.65 18.33
C GLU A 38 26.02 -34.00 17.22
N GLY A 39 26.30 -32.70 17.29
CA GLY A 39 27.09 -31.98 16.31
C GLY A 39 27.16 -30.47 16.58
N PRO A 40 28.02 -29.73 15.86
CA PRO A 40 28.26 -28.30 16.08
C PRO A 40 27.14 -27.41 15.49
N VAL A 41 25.89 -27.73 15.82
CA VAL A 41 24.69 -27.01 15.37
C VAL A 41 23.94 -26.43 16.57
N PRO A 42 23.35 -25.23 16.44
CA PRO A 42 22.59 -24.62 17.53
C PRO A 42 21.29 -25.38 17.81
N VAL A 43 20.94 -25.54 19.10
CA VAL A 43 19.61 -26.01 19.51
C VAL A 43 18.71 -24.79 19.67
N VAL A 44 17.76 -24.63 18.73
CA VAL A 44 16.79 -23.53 18.75
C VAL A 44 15.56 -23.97 19.53
N ARG A 45 15.30 -23.33 20.68
CA ARG A 45 14.03 -23.49 21.40
C ARG A 45 12.99 -22.57 20.77
N LYS A 46 12.02 -23.16 20.08
CA LYS A 46 10.91 -22.44 19.43
C LYS A 46 10.11 -21.61 20.46
N THR A 47 9.93 -20.32 20.17
CA THR A 47 9.16 -19.35 20.94
C THR A 47 7.93 -18.86 20.18
N ALA A 48 7.99 -18.78 18.85
CA ALA A 48 6.88 -18.38 18.02
C ALA A 48 6.90 -19.09 16.65
N GLU A 49 5.75 -19.07 15.99
CA GLU A 49 5.60 -19.49 14.59
C GLU A 49 4.64 -18.56 13.88
N GLU A 50 5.00 -18.18 12.67
CA GLU A 50 4.11 -17.46 11.76
C GLU A 50 4.10 -18.14 10.40
N ARG A 51 2.92 -18.17 9.77
CA ARG A 51 2.70 -18.73 8.43
C ARG A 51 2.01 -17.69 7.58
N VAL A 52 2.61 -17.35 6.46
CA VAL A 52 2.15 -16.27 5.58
C VAL A 52 2.18 -16.72 4.12
N PRO A 53 1.29 -16.19 3.27
CA PRO A 53 1.37 -16.42 1.84
C PRO A 53 2.70 -15.89 1.27
N GLY A 54 3.33 -16.67 0.39
CA GLY A 54 4.56 -16.34 -0.33
C GLY A 54 4.35 -16.35 -1.84
N GLY A 55 5.26 -15.73 -2.59
CA GLY A 55 5.23 -15.67 -4.05
C GLY A 55 3.94 -15.05 -4.59
N ALA A 56 3.30 -15.68 -5.58
CA ALA A 56 2.05 -15.16 -6.14
C ALA A 56 0.93 -15.05 -5.08
N ALA A 57 0.97 -15.88 -4.05
CA ALA A 57 0.04 -15.82 -2.93
C ALA A 57 0.27 -14.56 -2.05
N ASN A 58 1.53 -14.09 -1.94
CA ASN A 58 1.85 -12.80 -1.32
C ASN A 58 1.37 -11.62 -2.18
N THR A 59 1.53 -11.70 -3.49
CA THR A 59 0.96 -10.72 -4.43
C THR A 59 -0.57 -10.65 -4.27
N ALA A 60 -1.26 -11.79 -4.16
CA ALA A 60 -2.69 -11.86 -3.88
C ALA A 60 -3.08 -11.20 -2.55
N ALA A 61 -2.33 -11.49 -1.49
CA ALA A 61 -2.51 -10.88 -0.18
C ALA A 61 -2.33 -9.36 -0.21
N ASN A 62 -1.33 -8.86 -0.95
CA ASN A 62 -1.11 -7.43 -1.13
C ASN A 62 -2.25 -6.74 -1.89
N LEU A 63 -2.69 -7.31 -3.02
CA LEU A 63 -3.85 -6.79 -3.76
C LEU A 63 -5.09 -6.67 -2.85
N ARG A 64 -5.32 -7.67 -2.00
CA ARG A 64 -6.45 -7.71 -1.07
C ARG A 64 -6.30 -6.69 0.06
N ALA A 65 -5.12 -6.57 0.64
CA ALA A 65 -4.81 -5.61 1.71
C ALA A 65 -4.89 -4.14 1.23
N LEU A 66 -4.54 -3.91 -0.04
CA LEU A 66 -4.71 -2.65 -0.76
C LEU A 66 -6.17 -2.36 -1.14
N GLY A 67 -7.10 -3.26 -0.82
CA GLY A 67 -8.54 -3.04 -0.88
C GLY A 67 -9.25 -3.57 -2.12
N ALA A 68 -8.54 -4.16 -3.08
CA ALA A 68 -9.15 -4.73 -4.29
C ALA A 68 -9.89 -6.05 -4.00
N GLU A 69 -10.85 -6.39 -4.86
CA GLU A 69 -11.34 -7.76 -4.97
C GLU A 69 -10.28 -8.60 -5.70
N VAL A 70 -9.98 -9.81 -5.21
CA VAL A 70 -8.88 -10.63 -5.73
C VAL A 70 -9.40 -11.96 -6.24
N VAL A 71 -8.97 -12.30 -7.46
CA VAL A 71 -9.04 -13.64 -8.03
C VAL A 71 -7.62 -14.18 -8.06
N PHE A 72 -7.33 -15.25 -7.33
CA PHE A 72 -6.00 -15.85 -7.32
C PHE A 72 -6.00 -17.20 -8.04
N LEU A 73 -5.38 -17.23 -9.22
CA LEU A 73 -5.17 -18.42 -10.01
C LEU A 73 -3.76 -18.97 -9.79
N GLY A 74 -3.66 -20.21 -9.33
CA GLY A 74 -2.39 -20.88 -9.05
C GLY A 74 -2.61 -22.35 -8.76
N LEU A 75 -1.51 -23.07 -8.55
CA LEU A 75 -1.50 -24.49 -8.18
C LEU A 75 -1.20 -24.66 -6.70
N VAL A 76 -1.80 -25.70 -6.11
CA VAL A 76 -1.50 -26.13 -4.74
C VAL A 76 -1.58 -27.65 -4.68
N GLY A 77 -0.71 -28.27 -3.88
CA GLY A 77 -0.75 -29.71 -3.64
C GLY A 77 -1.92 -30.10 -2.72
N GLU A 78 -2.28 -31.38 -2.75
CA GLU A 78 -3.15 -32.00 -1.74
C GLU A 78 -2.29 -32.48 -0.55
N ASP A 79 -1.68 -31.52 0.14
CA ASP A 79 -0.71 -31.76 1.21
C ASP A 79 -0.87 -30.75 2.37
N VAL A 80 -0.18 -31.04 3.48
CA VAL A 80 -0.24 -30.20 4.69
C VAL A 80 0.15 -28.75 4.41
N PRO A 81 1.24 -28.44 3.67
CA PRO A 81 1.56 -27.05 3.33
C PRO A 81 0.47 -26.39 2.47
N GLY A 82 -0.22 -27.15 1.61
CA GLY A 82 -1.37 -26.68 0.84
C GLY A 82 -2.53 -26.24 1.72
N ASP A 83 -2.92 -27.06 2.70
CA ASP A 83 -3.96 -26.71 3.68
C ASP A 83 -3.57 -25.48 4.51
N LEU A 84 -2.31 -25.40 4.92
CA LEU A 84 -1.78 -24.26 5.67
C LEU A 84 -1.76 -22.96 4.84
N LEU A 85 -1.45 -23.06 3.54
CA LEU A 85 -1.51 -21.93 2.62
C LEU A 85 -2.93 -21.42 2.44
N ARG A 86 -3.91 -22.33 2.25
CA ARG A 86 -5.33 -21.97 2.16
C ARG A 86 -5.81 -21.25 3.42
N ALA A 87 -5.43 -21.75 4.60
CA ALA A 87 -5.72 -21.08 5.87
C ALA A 87 -5.07 -19.69 5.97
N ALA A 88 -3.82 -19.54 5.53
CA ALA A 88 -3.10 -18.27 5.54
C ALA A 88 -3.70 -17.22 4.58
N LEU A 89 -4.22 -17.67 3.43
CA LEU A 89 -4.96 -16.84 2.47
C LEU A 89 -6.32 -16.40 3.03
N ALA A 90 -7.08 -17.32 3.61
CA ALA A 90 -8.38 -17.04 4.23
C ALA A 90 -8.26 -16.01 5.37
N ALA A 91 -7.22 -16.13 6.20
CA ALA A 91 -6.93 -15.16 7.27
C ALA A 91 -6.66 -13.72 6.74
N ARG A 92 -6.24 -13.59 5.47
CA ARG A 92 -6.01 -12.32 4.78
C ARG A 92 -7.18 -11.92 3.87
N GLY A 93 -8.27 -12.67 3.89
CA GLY A 93 -9.46 -12.41 3.09
C GLY A 93 -9.29 -12.64 1.60
N VAL A 94 -8.32 -13.48 1.20
CA VAL A 94 -8.17 -13.97 -0.18
C VAL A 94 -8.91 -15.30 -0.31
N ASP A 95 -9.81 -15.36 -1.28
CA ASP A 95 -10.60 -16.55 -1.60
C ASP A 95 -9.76 -17.57 -2.39
N ASP A 96 -9.75 -18.81 -1.95
CA ASP A 96 -8.95 -19.91 -2.51
C ASP A 96 -9.73 -20.78 -3.51
N ARG A 97 -11.01 -20.46 -3.81
CA ARG A 97 -11.83 -21.21 -4.78
C ARG A 97 -11.24 -21.30 -6.18
N TRP A 98 -10.37 -20.35 -6.52
CA TRP A 98 -9.72 -20.26 -7.83
C TRP A 98 -8.39 -21.03 -7.87
N LEU A 99 -7.87 -21.47 -6.72
CA LEU A 99 -6.70 -22.34 -6.66
C LEU A 99 -7.05 -23.75 -7.10
N VAL A 100 -6.25 -24.26 -8.02
CA VAL A 100 -6.38 -25.61 -8.54
C VAL A 100 -5.53 -26.54 -7.69
N ALA A 101 -6.20 -27.43 -6.95
CA ALA A 101 -5.54 -28.53 -6.26
C ALA A 101 -5.07 -29.58 -7.28
N ASP A 102 -3.84 -30.06 -7.12
CA ASP A 102 -3.28 -31.14 -7.92
C ASP A 102 -2.50 -32.13 -7.03
N PRO A 103 -2.93 -33.39 -6.89
CA PRO A 103 -2.21 -34.38 -6.09
C PRO A 103 -0.83 -34.77 -6.67
N ALA A 104 -0.54 -34.42 -7.93
CA ALA A 104 0.75 -34.68 -8.57
C ALA A 104 1.83 -33.64 -8.24
N VAL A 105 1.45 -32.50 -7.66
CA VAL A 105 2.40 -31.43 -7.27
C VAL A 105 2.47 -31.33 -5.75
N SER A 106 3.62 -30.90 -5.24
CA SER A 106 3.79 -30.59 -3.83
C SER A 106 3.78 -29.09 -3.64
N THR A 107 3.04 -28.60 -2.66
CA THR A 107 2.93 -27.17 -2.37
C THR A 107 4.31 -26.61 -2.02
N LEU A 108 4.67 -25.50 -2.66
CA LEU A 108 5.94 -24.82 -2.41
C LEU A 108 5.93 -24.23 -1.00
N HIS A 109 6.92 -24.61 -0.19
CA HIS A 109 7.00 -24.22 1.21
C HIS A 109 8.42 -23.80 1.57
N LYS A 110 8.57 -22.56 2.05
CA LYS A 110 9.85 -21.98 2.45
C LYS A 110 9.84 -21.78 3.96
N LEU A 111 10.45 -22.73 4.68
CA LEU A 111 10.55 -22.72 6.13
C LEU A 111 11.84 -22.02 6.56
N ARG A 112 11.72 -20.91 7.28
CA ARG A 112 12.84 -20.11 7.79
C ARG A 112 12.91 -20.26 9.31
N ILE A 113 14.06 -20.67 9.82
CA ILE A 113 14.32 -20.76 11.26
C ILE A 113 15.17 -19.56 11.68
N LEU A 114 14.68 -18.82 12.66
CA LEU A 114 15.33 -17.66 13.25
C LEU A 114 15.68 -17.94 14.70
N ALA A 115 16.91 -17.60 15.10
CA ALA A 115 17.35 -17.62 16.50
C ALA A 115 17.85 -16.23 16.89
N ASP A 116 17.29 -15.68 17.97
CA ASP A 116 17.69 -14.38 18.53
C ASP A 116 17.71 -13.27 17.45
N GLY A 117 16.73 -13.32 16.53
CA GLY A 117 16.57 -12.37 15.42
C GLY A 117 17.43 -12.64 14.17
N GLN A 118 18.26 -13.68 14.17
CA GLN A 118 19.13 -14.03 13.04
C GLN A 118 18.65 -15.30 12.31
N TYR A 119 18.79 -15.33 10.98
CA TYR A 119 18.51 -16.53 10.19
C TYR A 119 19.54 -17.62 10.50
N VAL A 120 19.06 -18.79 10.90
CA VAL A 120 19.88 -19.98 11.16
C VAL A 120 19.92 -20.87 9.92
N VAL A 121 18.74 -21.23 9.42
CA VAL A 121 18.59 -22.13 8.26
C VAL A 121 17.27 -21.85 7.54
N ARG A 122 17.27 -22.12 6.23
CA ARG A 122 16.07 -22.14 5.41
C ARG A 122 15.93 -23.52 4.75
N PHE A 123 14.75 -24.12 4.86
CA PHE A 123 14.36 -25.30 4.10
C PHE A 123 13.41 -24.88 2.99
N ASP A 124 13.72 -25.32 1.77
CA ASP A 124 12.84 -25.14 0.62
C ASP A 124 12.26 -26.54 0.29
N GLU A 125 10.95 -26.66 0.46
CA GLU A 125 10.16 -27.86 0.18
C GLU A 125 9.22 -27.60 -0.99
N GLY A 126 8.82 -28.68 -1.67
CA GLY A 126 8.03 -28.62 -2.90
C GLY A 126 8.89 -28.83 -4.16
N ASP A 127 8.24 -29.22 -5.25
CA ASP A 127 8.87 -29.53 -6.54
C ASP A 127 8.07 -28.84 -7.66
N SER A 128 8.80 -28.29 -8.64
CA SER A 128 8.28 -27.74 -9.88
C SER A 128 7.91 -28.85 -10.87
N ARG A 129 7.03 -29.77 -10.48
CA ARG A 129 6.46 -30.72 -11.45
C ARG A 129 5.45 -30.01 -12.32
N ALA A 130 5.45 -30.34 -13.60
CA ALA A 130 4.40 -29.89 -14.49
C ALA A 130 3.04 -30.32 -13.93
N ALA A 131 2.09 -29.39 -13.92
CA ALA A 131 0.71 -29.67 -13.56
C ALA A 131 0.20 -30.89 -14.35
N SER A 132 -0.60 -31.72 -13.70
CA SER A 132 -1.33 -32.78 -14.38
C SER A 132 -2.19 -32.17 -15.52
N PRO A 133 -2.45 -32.90 -16.62
CA PRO A 133 -3.28 -32.40 -17.70
C PRO A 133 -4.67 -31.92 -17.24
N ALA A 134 -5.23 -32.56 -16.22
CA ALA A 134 -6.50 -32.17 -15.61
C ALA A 134 -6.40 -30.83 -14.86
N ALA A 135 -5.36 -30.65 -14.03
CA ALA A 135 -5.12 -29.39 -13.34
C ALA A 135 -4.83 -28.25 -14.34
N HIS A 136 -4.04 -28.53 -15.38
CA HIS A 136 -3.75 -27.56 -16.43
C HIS A 136 -5.01 -27.12 -17.20
N ALA A 137 -5.87 -28.06 -17.58
CA ALA A 137 -7.16 -27.74 -18.22
C ALA A 137 -8.05 -26.88 -17.32
N ARG A 138 -8.09 -27.16 -16.01
CA ARG A 138 -8.83 -26.35 -15.04
C ARG A 138 -8.26 -24.93 -14.87
N LEU A 139 -6.93 -24.77 -14.93
CA LEU A 139 -6.30 -23.44 -14.91
C LEU A 139 -6.74 -22.60 -16.12
N LEU A 140 -6.76 -23.20 -17.33
CA LEU A 140 -7.23 -22.53 -18.54
C LEU A 140 -8.71 -22.16 -18.45
N GLU A 141 -9.57 -23.06 -17.96
CA GLU A 141 -10.99 -22.79 -17.74
C GLU A 141 -11.21 -21.64 -16.74
N HIS A 142 -10.50 -21.66 -15.61
CA HIS A 142 -10.57 -20.59 -14.62
C HIS A 142 -10.09 -19.24 -15.20
N LEU A 143 -9.04 -19.26 -16.04
CA LEU A 143 -8.52 -18.07 -16.70
C LEU A 143 -9.57 -17.43 -17.63
N GLU A 144 -10.25 -18.25 -18.44
CA GLU A 144 -11.31 -17.80 -19.35
C GLU A 144 -12.48 -17.12 -18.62
N HIS A 145 -12.86 -17.65 -17.45
CA HIS A 145 -13.91 -17.05 -16.63
C HIS A 145 -13.45 -15.78 -15.88
N ALA A 146 -12.19 -15.74 -15.44
CA ALA A 146 -11.69 -14.66 -14.59
C ALA A 146 -11.37 -13.39 -15.38
N VAL A 147 -10.60 -13.49 -16.48
CA VAL A 147 -10.06 -12.32 -17.21
C VAL A 147 -11.14 -11.30 -17.62
N PRO A 148 -12.31 -11.69 -18.16
CA PRO A 148 -13.34 -10.72 -18.58
C PRO A 148 -13.90 -9.86 -17.44
N THR A 149 -13.78 -10.32 -16.20
CA THR A 149 -14.36 -9.67 -15.01
C THR A 149 -13.36 -8.81 -14.23
N CYS A 150 -12.09 -8.84 -14.62
CA CYS A 150 -11.02 -8.16 -13.91
C CYS A 150 -10.58 -6.88 -14.62
N ASP A 151 -10.12 -5.92 -13.83
CA ASP A 151 -9.63 -4.62 -14.28
C ASP A 151 -8.10 -4.62 -14.50
N VAL A 152 -7.38 -5.55 -13.87
CA VAL A 152 -5.93 -5.76 -14.00
C VAL A 152 -5.57 -7.23 -13.88
N VAL A 153 -4.51 -7.63 -14.60
CA VAL A 153 -3.86 -8.93 -14.44
C VAL A 153 -2.43 -8.72 -13.95
N VAL A 154 -2.04 -9.43 -12.89
CA VAL A 154 -0.68 -9.48 -12.36
C VAL A 154 -0.18 -10.91 -12.46
N VAL A 155 0.90 -11.14 -13.20
CA VAL A 155 1.59 -12.43 -13.27
C VAL A 155 2.77 -12.37 -12.30
N SER A 156 2.86 -13.34 -11.40
CA SER A 156 3.95 -13.52 -10.42
C SER A 156 4.52 -14.93 -10.59
N ASP A 157 5.45 -15.06 -11.55
CA ASP A 157 5.99 -16.32 -12.03
C ASP A 157 7.40 -16.57 -11.49
N TYR A 158 7.52 -17.50 -10.56
CA TYR A 158 8.80 -17.88 -9.98
C TYR A 158 9.46 -19.04 -10.71
N ALA A 159 8.93 -19.42 -11.87
CA ALA A 159 9.35 -20.54 -12.69
C ALA A 159 9.23 -21.91 -12.00
N TYR A 160 8.21 -22.09 -11.14
CA TYR A 160 7.87 -23.40 -10.57
C TYR A 160 6.76 -24.15 -11.32
N GLY A 161 6.26 -23.59 -12.43
CA GLY A 161 5.43 -24.31 -13.40
C GLY A 161 3.94 -24.00 -13.37
N ALA A 162 3.45 -23.15 -12.46
CA ALA A 162 2.05 -22.72 -12.49
C ALA A 162 1.71 -21.89 -13.74
N VAL A 163 2.69 -21.12 -14.25
CA VAL A 163 2.54 -20.29 -15.44
C VAL A 163 3.14 -21.02 -16.63
N ALA A 164 2.33 -21.83 -17.32
CA ALA A 164 2.72 -22.56 -18.54
C ALA A 164 2.58 -21.70 -19.81
N ASP A 165 3.24 -22.09 -20.90
CA ASP A 165 3.23 -21.31 -22.16
C ASP A 165 1.82 -21.18 -22.76
N ASP A 166 1.01 -22.24 -22.69
CA ASP A 166 -0.38 -22.22 -23.14
C ASP A 166 -1.24 -21.24 -22.32
N LEU A 167 -0.95 -21.09 -21.03
CA LEU A 167 -1.61 -20.11 -20.16
C LEU A 167 -1.27 -18.68 -20.58
N ILE A 168 0.00 -18.42 -20.93
CA ILE A 168 0.46 -17.11 -21.42
C ILE A 168 -0.20 -16.79 -22.77
N ALA A 169 -0.26 -17.76 -23.68
CA ALA A 169 -0.92 -17.63 -24.99
C ALA A 169 -2.44 -17.37 -24.85
N GLN A 170 -3.12 -18.09 -23.94
CA GLN A 170 -4.54 -17.89 -23.69
C GLN A 170 -4.82 -16.53 -23.04
N LEU A 171 -3.98 -16.10 -22.09
CA LEU A 171 -4.08 -14.78 -21.47
C LEU A 171 -3.99 -13.66 -22.52
N ARG A 172 -3.03 -13.76 -23.45
CA ARG A 172 -2.90 -12.82 -24.57
C ARG A 172 -4.19 -12.75 -25.40
N THR A 173 -4.75 -13.90 -25.76
CA THR A 173 -5.98 -13.99 -26.56
C THR A 173 -7.17 -13.35 -25.84
N LEU A 174 -7.37 -13.65 -24.56
CA LEU A 174 -8.45 -13.08 -23.76
C LEU A 174 -8.32 -11.56 -23.58
N ARG A 175 -7.09 -11.06 -23.37
CA ARG A 175 -6.82 -9.62 -23.26
C ARG A 175 -7.03 -8.84 -24.56
N ALA A 176 -6.91 -9.50 -25.72
CA ALA A 176 -7.23 -8.87 -27.00
C ALA A 176 -8.74 -8.55 -27.12
N ALA A 177 -9.61 -9.33 -26.48
CA ALA A 177 -11.06 -9.09 -26.46
C ALA A 177 -11.47 -8.01 -25.44
N ARG A 178 -10.76 -7.91 -24.30
CA ARG A 178 -10.96 -6.87 -23.28
C ARG A 178 -9.61 -6.38 -22.77
N HIS A 179 -9.21 -5.20 -23.21
CA HIS A 179 -7.94 -4.62 -22.78
C HIS A 179 -7.97 -4.27 -21.28
N CYS A 180 -7.03 -4.85 -20.53
CA CYS A 180 -6.71 -4.50 -19.15
C CYS A 180 -5.18 -4.44 -18.99
N PRO A 181 -4.63 -3.67 -18.04
CA PRO A 181 -3.21 -3.67 -17.75
C PRO A 181 -2.71 -5.07 -17.37
N LEU A 182 -1.53 -5.44 -17.88
CA LEU A 182 -0.82 -6.66 -17.54
C LEU A 182 0.53 -6.31 -16.93
N VAL A 183 0.70 -6.62 -15.65
CA VAL A 183 1.99 -6.53 -14.95
C VAL A 183 2.59 -7.93 -14.91
N VAL A 184 3.85 -8.07 -15.32
CA VAL A 184 4.56 -9.36 -15.27
C VAL A 184 5.80 -9.23 -14.41
N ASP A 185 5.78 -9.93 -13.29
CA ASP A 185 6.95 -10.24 -12.48
C ASP A 185 7.30 -11.71 -12.71
N SER A 186 8.44 -11.99 -13.35
CA SER A 186 8.82 -13.36 -13.71
C SER A 186 10.31 -13.58 -13.65
N LYS A 187 10.72 -14.76 -13.16
CA LYS A 187 12.10 -15.24 -13.27
C LYS A 187 12.45 -15.76 -14.67
N ALA A 188 11.46 -15.95 -15.53
CA ALA A 188 11.59 -16.49 -16.88
C ALA A 188 11.00 -15.53 -17.93
N LEU A 189 11.35 -14.23 -17.85
CA LEU A 189 10.80 -13.17 -18.69
C LEU A 189 10.86 -13.45 -20.20
N HIS A 190 11.86 -14.20 -20.68
CA HIS A 190 11.97 -14.61 -22.09
C HIS A 190 10.72 -15.36 -22.62
N ARG A 191 9.96 -16.03 -21.75
CA ARG A 191 8.71 -16.73 -22.11
C ARG A 191 7.58 -15.76 -22.47
N PHE A 192 7.67 -14.50 -22.03
CA PHE A 192 6.68 -13.45 -22.28
C PHE A 192 6.95 -12.63 -23.55
N HIS A 193 7.74 -13.15 -24.49
CA HIS A 193 8.06 -12.53 -25.79
C HIS A 193 6.85 -12.21 -26.69
N ALA A 194 5.65 -12.68 -26.33
CA ALA A 194 4.42 -12.51 -27.10
C ALA A 194 3.22 -12.12 -26.23
N ALA A 195 3.42 -11.74 -24.96
CA ALA A 195 2.34 -11.56 -23.98
C ALA A 195 1.60 -10.21 -24.06
N GLY A 196 2.16 -9.22 -24.76
CA GLY A 196 1.64 -7.85 -24.80
C GLY A 196 1.53 -7.22 -23.40
N ALA A 197 2.57 -7.38 -22.57
CA ALA A 197 2.59 -6.87 -21.21
C ALA A 197 2.57 -5.33 -21.18
N THR A 198 1.87 -4.76 -20.21
CA THR A 198 1.92 -3.31 -19.99
C THR A 198 3.24 -2.92 -19.36
N VAL A 199 3.68 -3.68 -18.35
CA VAL A 199 4.95 -3.46 -17.68
C VAL A 199 5.51 -4.78 -17.17
N VAL A 200 6.83 -4.97 -17.31
CA VAL A 200 7.56 -6.03 -16.63
C VAL A 200 8.40 -5.46 -15.49
N THR A 201 8.54 -6.21 -14.40
CA THR A 201 9.12 -5.69 -13.14
C THR A 201 10.32 -6.48 -12.62
N PRO A 202 11.33 -6.82 -13.45
CA PRO A 202 12.50 -7.55 -12.95
C PRO A 202 13.32 -6.72 -11.95
N ASN A 203 14.04 -7.39 -11.06
CA ASN A 203 15.16 -6.77 -10.37
C ASN A 203 16.37 -6.60 -11.31
N TYR A 204 17.37 -5.84 -10.87
CA TYR A 204 18.54 -5.56 -11.71
C TYR A 204 19.27 -6.84 -12.13
N LEU A 205 19.43 -7.81 -11.24
CA LEU A 205 20.08 -9.08 -11.56
C LEU A 205 19.26 -9.90 -12.57
N GLU A 206 17.95 -9.99 -12.40
CA GLU A 206 17.03 -10.67 -13.32
C GLU A 206 17.05 -10.04 -14.70
N ALA A 207 17.03 -8.70 -14.78
CA ALA A 207 17.13 -7.98 -16.06
C ALA A 207 18.47 -8.26 -16.76
N ARG A 208 19.56 -8.37 -16.00
CA ARG A 208 20.88 -8.71 -16.51
C ARG A 208 20.95 -10.13 -17.04
N LEU A 209 20.48 -11.10 -16.25
CA LEU A 209 20.45 -12.51 -16.63
C LEU A 209 19.53 -12.77 -17.82
N ALA A 210 18.43 -12.04 -17.95
CA ALA A 210 17.55 -12.13 -19.11
C ALA A 210 18.26 -11.72 -20.42
N VAL A 211 19.09 -10.66 -20.38
CA VAL A 211 19.81 -10.18 -21.57
C VAL A 211 21.13 -10.93 -21.80
N ALA A 212 21.78 -11.35 -20.73
CA ALA A 212 23.06 -12.04 -20.73
C ALA A 212 23.07 -13.16 -19.66
N PRO A 213 22.67 -14.40 -20.02
CA PRO A 213 22.51 -15.52 -19.08
C PRO A 213 23.75 -15.94 -18.26
N GLY A 214 24.93 -15.40 -18.59
CA GLY A 214 26.19 -15.63 -17.87
C GLY A 214 26.75 -14.39 -17.16
N ALA A 215 25.95 -13.34 -16.97
CA ALA A 215 26.39 -12.14 -16.27
C ALA A 215 26.66 -12.42 -14.79
N GLU A 216 27.81 -11.95 -14.28
CA GLU A 216 28.14 -11.96 -12.84
C GLU A 216 27.25 -10.99 -12.06
N GLU A 217 27.36 -10.92 -10.73
CA GLU A 217 26.64 -9.91 -9.95
C GLU A 217 26.99 -8.46 -10.35
N PRO A 218 26.05 -7.52 -10.20
CA PRO A 218 26.29 -6.15 -10.63
C PRO A 218 27.28 -5.43 -9.71
N GLY A 219 28.15 -4.61 -10.32
CA GLY A 219 28.97 -3.66 -9.59
C GLY A 219 28.17 -2.44 -9.08
N PRO A 220 28.84 -1.33 -8.73
CA PRO A 220 28.17 -0.09 -8.35
C PRO A 220 27.13 0.35 -9.38
N LEU A 221 26.03 0.94 -8.92
CA LEU A 221 24.93 1.33 -9.78
C LEU A 221 25.38 2.31 -10.88
N ASP A 222 25.30 1.89 -12.14
CA ASP A 222 25.44 2.73 -13.32
C ASP A 222 24.10 2.78 -14.09
N LEU A 223 23.43 3.94 -14.04
CA LEU A 223 22.16 4.15 -14.72
C LEU A 223 22.27 4.05 -16.26
N ALA A 224 23.46 4.29 -16.84
CA ALA A 224 23.67 4.10 -18.27
C ALA A 224 23.68 2.61 -18.64
N GLU A 225 24.31 1.78 -17.80
CA GLU A 225 24.26 0.33 -17.93
C GLU A 225 22.83 -0.20 -17.74
N VAL A 226 22.14 0.20 -16.66
CA VAL A 226 20.74 -0.19 -16.42
C VAL A 226 19.86 0.13 -17.62
N LYS A 227 20.03 1.31 -18.22
CA LYS A 227 19.30 1.72 -19.43
C LYS A 227 19.62 0.82 -20.63
N ARG A 228 20.90 0.46 -20.85
CA ARG A 228 21.31 -0.44 -21.92
C ARG A 228 20.68 -1.82 -21.75
N ILE A 229 20.65 -2.33 -20.53
CA ILE A 229 20.11 -3.64 -20.19
C ILE A 229 18.58 -3.65 -20.33
N GLY A 230 17.91 -2.60 -19.86
CA GLY A 230 16.47 -2.43 -20.08
C GLY A 230 16.10 -2.38 -21.57
N ARG A 231 16.93 -1.78 -22.43
CA ARG A 231 16.70 -1.80 -23.88
C ARG A 231 16.79 -3.21 -24.45
N GLY A 232 17.85 -3.95 -24.12
CA GLY A 232 17.99 -5.35 -24.54
C GLY A 232 16.85 -6.23 -24.03
N LEU A 233 16.34 -5.96 -22.82
CA LEU A 233 15.19 -6.67 -22.27
C LEU A 233 13.91 -6.40 -23.09
N LEU A 234 13.62 -5.14 -23.42
CA LEU A 234 12.44 -4.76 -24.22
C LEU A 234 12.52 -5.23 -25.69
N GLU A 235 13.72 -5.58 -26.18
CA GLU A 235 13.91 -6.24 -27.48
C GLU A 235 13.51 -7.73 -27.44
N GLN A 236 13.64 -8.39 -26.29
CA GLN A 236 13.33 -9.82 -26.11
C GLN A 236 11.93 -10.09 -25.57
N VAL A 237 11.36 -9.14 -24.83
CA VAL A 237 10.04 -9.26 -24.18
C VAL A 237 9.03 -8.33 -24.85
N ASP A 238 7.82 -8.83 -25.11
CA ASP A 238 6.72 -8.02 -25.64
C ASP A 238 6.04 -7.24 -24.50
N ALA A 239 6.66 -6.12 -24.12
CA ALA A 239 6.18 -5.20 -23.10
C ALA A 239 6.26 -3.73 -23.52
N ALA A 240 5.34 -2.89 -23.04
CA ALA A 240 5.40 -1.44 -23.28
C ALA A 240 6.47 -0.74 -22.41
N TYR A 241 6.65 -1.22 -21.17
CA TYR A 241 7.60 -0.68 -20.20
C TYR A 241 8.37 -1.77 -19.46
N ALA A 242 9.59 -1.46 -19.03
CA ALA A 242 10.35 -2.23 -18.04
C ALA A 242 10.59 -1.34 -16.80
N ALA A 243 10.11 -1.77 -15.64
CA ALA A 243 10.34 -1.13 -14.35
C ALA A 243 11.38 -1.95 -13.58
N ILE A 244 12.66 -1.64 -13.77
CA ILE A 244 13.77 -2.39 -13.19
C ILE A 244 13.96 -1.96 -11.74
N THR A 245 13.75 -2.85 -10.79
CA THR A 245 13.95 -2.55 -9.36
C THR A 245 15.44 -2.61 -8.99
N LEU A 246 15.89 -1.60 -8.25
CA LEU A 246 17.29 -1.35 -7.88
C LEU A 246 17.51 -1.40 -6.35
N GLY A 247 16.62 -2.09 -5.62
CA GLY A 247 16.66 -2.16 -4.15
C GLY A 247 16.59 -0.76 -3.52
N ALA A 248 17.58 -0.43 -2.70
CA ALA A 248 17.71 0.85 -2.00
C ALA A 248 17.74 2.08 -2.93
N ASP A 249 18.13 1.91 -4.19
CA ASP A 249 18.22 3.00 -5.17
C ASP A 249 16.89 3.27 -5.90
N GLY A 250 15.83 2.50 -5.64
CA GLY A 250 14.50 2.71 -6.19
C GLY A 250 14.26 1.94 -7.48
N VAL A 251 13.70 2.58 -8.51
CA VAL A 251 13.29 1.91 -9.76
C VAL A 251 13.76 2.70 -10.98
N PHE A 252 14.30 2.01 -11.98
CA PHE A 252 14.54 2.58 -13.30
C PHE A 252 13.44 2.16 -14.27
N LEU A 253 12.61 3.12 -14.67
CA LEU A 253 11.52 2.92 -15.61
C LEU A 253 11.97 3.25 -17.03
N LEU A 254 11.80 2.30 -17.95
CA LEU A 254 12.15 2.46 -19.36
C LEU A 254 10.95 2.14 -20.26
N GLY A 255 10.59 3.05 -21.15
CA GLY A 255 9.60 2.81 -22.21
C GLY A 255 10.23 2.27 -23.50
N ARG A 256 9.39 1.62 -24.31
CA ARG A 256 9.77 1.14 -25.66
C ARG A 256 10.17 2.28 -26.62
N ASP A 257 9.76 3.50 -26.33
CA ASP A 257 10.22 4.74 -27.00
C ASP A 257 11.67 5.13 -26.65
N GLY A 258 12.30 4.41 -25.72
CA GLY A 258 13.66 4.67 -25.24
C GLY A 258 13.75 5.75 -24.16
N ALA A 259 12.61 6.30 -23.71
CA ALA A 259 12.54 7.24 -22.59
C ALA A 259 12.78 6.47 -21.28
N GLY A 260 13.87 6.81 -20.60
CA GLY A 260 14.25 6.22 -19.32
C GLY A 260 14.17 7.26 -18.21
N ARG A 261 13.64 6.87 -17.04
CA ARG A 261 13.55 7.71 -15.86
C ARG A 261 13.90 6.91 -14.62
N HIS A 262 14.83 7.43 -13.83
CA HIS A 262 15.12 6.92 -12.50
C HIS A 262 14.15 7.53 -11.48
N LEU A 263 13.55 6.66 -10.66
CA LEU A 263 12.62 6.98 -9.60
C LEU A 263 13.26 6.56 -8.27
N PRO A 264 13.94 7.48 -7.56
CA PRO A 264 14.64 7.16 -6.33
C PRO A 264 13.67 6.88 -5.18
N VAL A 265 14.15 6.12 -4.19
CA VAL A 265 13.47 5.89 -2.91
C VAL A 265 14.38 6.31 -1.76
N HIS A 266 13.80 6.62 -0.60
CA HIS A 266 14.53 6.78 0.65
C HIS A 266 14.23 5.57 1.54
N PRO A 267 15.07 4.50 1.48
CA PRO A 267 14.82 3.28 2.23
C PRO A 267 15.06 3.51 3.73
N PRO A 268 14.33 2.80 4.61
CA PRO A 268 14.61 2.79 6.04
C PRO A 268 15.97 2.14 6.33
N ALA A 269 16.60 2.49 7.46
CA ALA A 269 17.93 2.00 7.85
C ALA A 269 18.00 0.49 8.12
N GLN A 270 16.85 -0.15 8.38
CA GLN A 270 16.70 -1.60 8.48
C GLN A 270 15.62 -2.01 7.47
N ALA A 271 16.04 -2.46 6.30
CA ALA A 271 15.16 -2.88 5.22
C ALA A 271 15.26 -4.40 5.02
N SER A 272 14.12 -5.06 4.83
CA SER A 272 14.05 -6.44 4.32
C SER A 272 13.51 -6.43 2.90
N ASP A 273 14.26 -6.99 1.95
CA ASP A 273 13.83 -7.05 0.55
C ASP A 273 12.78 -8.15 0.30
N ILE A 274 12.40 -8.92 1.33
CA ILE A 274 11.50 -10.07 1.21
C ILE A 274 10.08 -9.59 0.89
N GLY A 275 9.60 -9.91 -0.31
CA GLY A 275 8.23 -9.59 -0.75
C GLY A 275 8.01 -8.14 -1.18
N ALA A 276 9.07 -7.33 -1.26
CA ALA A 276 8.99 -5.95 -1.74
C ALA A 276 8.60 -5.88 -3.23
N GLY A 277 9.12 -6.81 -4.04
CA GLY A 277 8.77 -6.96 -5.47
C GLY A 277 7.29 -7.27 -5.69
N ASP A 278 6.75 -8.26 -4.97
CA ASP A 278 5.32 -8.61 -5.01
C ASP A 278 4.43 -7.41 -4.67
N THR A 279 4.82 -6.68 -3.62
CA THR A 279 4.11 -5.47 -3.17
C THR A 279 4.15 -4.38 -4.24
N PHE A 280 5.33 -4.15 -4.83
CA PHE A 280 5.52 -3.20 -5.93
C PHE A 280 4.63 -3.55 -7.12
N ALA A 281 4.67 -4.80 -7.59
CA ALA A 281 3.89 -5.27 -8.73
C ALA A 281 2.37 -5.17 -8.49
N ALA A 282 1.91 -5.54 -7.29
CA ALA A 282 0.51 -5.40 -6.89
C ALA A 282 0.02 -3.94 -6.92
N ALA A 283 0.74 -3.03 -6.27
CA ALA A 283 0.37 -1.62 -6.20
C ALA A 283 0.49 -0.91 -7.57
N LEU A 284 1.52 -1.24 -8.35
CA LEU A 284 1.70 -0.77 -9.72
C LEU A 284 0.52 -1.18 -10.61
N GLY A 285 0.10 -2.45 -10.54
CA GLY A 285 -1.02 -2.97 -11.30
C GLY A 285 -2.34 -2.28 -10.96
N LEU A 286 -2.65 -2.12 -9.67
CA LEU A 286 -3.85 -1.41 -9.23
C LEU A 286 -3.83 0.08 -9.63
N ALA A 287 -2.68 0.74 -9.57
CA ALA A 287 -2.54 2.12 -9.99
C ALA A 287 -2.78 2.31 -11.49
N LEU A 288 -2.24 1.41 -12.32
CA LEU A 288 -2.51 1.41 -13.77
C LEU A 288 -4.00 1.22 -14.07
N ALA A 289 -4.66 0.25 -13.42
CA ALA A 289 -6.10 0.02 -13.61
C ALA A 289 -6.98 1.16 -13.06
N ALA A 290 -6.51 1.88 -12.04
CA ALA A 290 -7.16 3.09 -11.54
C ALA A 290 -7.00 4.31 -12.49
N GLY A 291 -6.22 4.18 -13.57
CA GLY A 291 -6.01 5.17 -14.62
C GLY A 291 -4.80 6.09 -14.40
N ALA A 292 -3.85 5.70 -13.54
CA ALA A 292 -2.58 6.40 -13.43
C ALA A 292 -1.70 6.13 -14.67
N ASP A 293 -0.87 7.12 -15.04
CA ASP A 293 0.21 6.85 -15.99
C ASP A 293 1.29 5.96 -15.34
N VAL A 294 2.15 5.36 -16.15
CA VAL A 294 3.14 4.39 -15.66
C VAL A 294 4.16 4.99 -14.68
N VAL A 295 4.45 6.30 -14.78
CA VAL A 295 5.39 6.97 -13.88
C VAL A 295 4.75 7.10 -12.50
N GLU A 296 3.52 7.59 -12.46
CA GLU A 296 2.75 7.74 -11.22
C GLU A 296 2.44 6.38 -10.59
N ALA A 297 2.05 5.40 -11.41
CA ALA A 297 1.83 4.04 -10.96
C ALA A 297 3.10 3.41 -10.36
N SER A 298 4.27 3.66 -10.96
CA SER A 298 5.56 3.22 -10.41
C SER A 298 5.90 3.91 -9.10
N ARG A 299 5.57 5.21 -8.94
CA ARG A 299 5.75 5.92 -7.66
C ARG A 299 4.89 5.35 -6.55
N ILE A 300 3.62 5.06 -6.83
CA ILE A 300 2.71 4.40 -5.88
C ILE A 300 3.24 2.99 -5.53
N GLY A 301 3.75 2.26 -6.52
CA GLY A 301 4.43 0.98 -6.30
C GLY A 301 5.64 1.10 -5.37
N ILE A 302 6.50 2.10 -5.58
CA ILE A 302 7.67 2.39 -4.73
C ILE A 302 7.23 2.73 -3.31
N ASP A 303 6.19 3.55 -3.14
CA ASP A 303 5.67 3.89 -1.82
C ASP A 303 5.11 2.67 -1.09
N ALA A 304 4.42 1.77 -1.79
CA ALA A 304 3.95 0.51 -1.21
C ALA A 304 5.12 -0.40 -0.81
N ALA A 305 6.09 -0.63 -1.71
CA ALA A 305 7.28 -1.40 -1.41
C ALA A 305 8.08 -0.80 -0.24
N GLY A 306 8.19 0.54 -0.17
CA GLY A 306 8.83 1.27 0.92
C GLY A 306 8.17 1.05 2.29
N ILE A 307 6.86 0.76 2.33
CA ILE A 307 6.17 0.33 3.56
C ILE A 307 6.49 -1.14 3.86
N ALA A 308 6.46 -2.02 2.86
CA ALA A 308 6.73 -3.45 3.04
C ALA A 308 8.15 -3.74 3.54
N VAL A 309 9.17 -3.04 3.02
CA VAL A 309 10.57 -3.26 3.44
C VAL A 309 10.84 -2.86 4.89
N ALA A 310 9.96 -2.06 5.51
CA ALA A 310 10.04 -1.75 6.94
C ALA A 310 9.58 -2.92 7.82
N CYS A 311 8.95 -3.95 7.24
CA CYS A 311 8.60 -5.18 7.92
C CYS A 311 9.76 -6.19 7.85
N GLN A 312 9.99 -6.94 8.93
CA GLN A 312 11.08 -7.93 9.00
C GLN A 312 10.73 -9.27 8.32
N ARG A 313 9.50 -9.42 7.80
CA ARG A 313 8.94 -10.65 7.23
C ARG A 313 8.09 -10.32 6.01
N THR A 314 7.72 -11.33 5.22
CA THR A 314 6.76 -11.18 4.10
C THR A 314 5.48 -10.52 4.62
N ALA A 315 5.21 -9.30 4.14
CA ALA A 315 4.12 -8.47 4.63
C ALA A 315 3.18 -8.06 3.50
N ALA A 316 1.92 -7.86 3.86
CA ALA A 316 0.92 -7.25 3.01
C ALA A 316 0.68 -5.81 3.47
N VAL A 317 0.81 -4.84 2.56
CA VAL A 317 0.65 -3.42 2.89
C VAL A 317 -0.82 -3.06 3.05
N PRO A 318 -1.24 -2.56 4.23
CA PRO A 318 -2.61 -2.11 4.42
C PRO A 318 -2.92 -0.89 3.55
N TYR A 319 -4.11 -0.87 2.95
CA TYR A 319 -4.62 0.27 2.17
C TYR A 319 -4.45 1.63 2.88
N GLN A 320 -4.71 1.68 4.18
CA GLN A 320 -4.63 2.92 4.96
C GLN A 320 -3.20 3.45 5.08
N ASP A 321 -2.21 2.55 5.16
CA ASP A 321 -0.80 2.92 5.27
C ASP A 321 -0.30 3.48 3.93
N LEU A 322 -0.66 2.84 2.82
CA LEU A 322 -0.35 3.38 1.49
C LEU A 322 -1.06 4.71 1.27
N LEU A 323 -2.36 4.81 1.58
CA LEU A 323 -3.12 6.04 1.42
C LEU A 323 -2.50 7.20 2.23
N ARG A 324 -2.07 6.93 3.47
CA ARG A 324 -1.34 7.90 4.30
C ARG A 324 0.00 8.29 3.66
N ARG A 325 0.77 7.32 3.18
CA ARG A 325 2.09 7.56 2.55
C ARG A 325 1.95 8.44 1.31
N VAL A 326 1.07 8.10 0.38
CA VAL A 326 0.88 8.90 -0.83
C VAL A 326 0.26 10.27 -0.52
N SER A 327 -0.57 10.37 0.53
CA SER A 327 -1.07 11.66 1.02
C SER A 327 0.07 12.55 1.53
N LEU A 328 1.12 11.98 2.13
CA LEU A 328 2.30 12.74 2.55
C LEU A 328 3.16 13.15 1.34
N CYS A 329 3.33 12.27 0.35
CA CYS A 329 4.11 12.54 -0.85
C CYS A 329 3.47 13.62 -1.74
N ASP A 330 2.15 13.61 -1.90
CA ASP A 330 1.40 14.66 -2.61
C ASP A 330 1.60 16.05 -1.96
N LEU A 331 1.93 16.10 -0.65
CA LEU A 331 2.23 17.35 0.06
C LEU A 331 3.67 17.83 -0.16
N ASP A 332 4.62 16.90 -0.31
CA ASP A 332 6.01 17.21 -0.64
C ASP A 332 6.15 17.58 -2.15
N GLY A 333 5.22 17.10 -3.00
CA GLY A 333 5.14 17.34 -4.45
C GLY A 333 4.30 18.56 -4.87
N ARG A 334 4.74 19.77 -4.49
CA ARG A 334 4.28 21.12 -4.93
C ARG A 334 2.76 21.36 -5.02
N PRO A 335 2.32 22.31 -4.20
CA PRO A 335 2.54 23.71 -4.59
C PRO A 335 3.55 24.43 -3.70
N ALA A 336 4.31 25.36 -4.30
CA ALA A 336 5.38 26.15 -3.67
C ALA A 336 4.94 27.02 -2.46
N SER A 337 3.67 27.00 -2.07
CA SER A 337 3.10 27.64 -0.88
C SER A 337 1.66 27.15 -0.61
N MET A 338 1.18 27.33 0.63
CA MET A 338 -0.23 27.11 1.01
C MET A 338 -1.23 27.83 0.09
N ALA A 339 -0.85 29.00 -0.44
CA ALA A 339 -1.67 29.78 -1.36
C ALA A 339 -1.89 29.08 -2.71
N ALA A 340 -0.90 28.35 -3.22
CA ALA A 340 -1.05 27.61 -4.46
C ALA A 340 -1.88 26.32 -4.26
N ALA A 341 -1.74 25.60 -3.13
CA ALA A 341 -2.62 24.47 -2.77
C ALA A 341 -4.08 24.89 -2.72
N ARG A 342 -4.31 26.06 -2.12
CA ARG A 342 -5.64 26.66 -2.03
C ARG A 342 -6.21 26.98 -3.41
N ARG A 343 -5.43 27.55 -4.33
CA ARG A 343 -5.88 27.84 -5.70
C ARG A 343 -6.31 26.58 -6.45
N ASP A 344 -5.54 25.50 -6.34
CA ASP A 344 -5.84 24.24 -7.02
C ASP A 344 -7.13 23.60 -6.51
N VAL A 345 -7.35 23.61 -5.19
CA VAL A 345 -8.63 23.15 -4.63
C VAL A 345 -9.78 24.04 -5.08
N VAL A 346 -9.63 25.37 -5.06
CA VAL A 346 -10.68 26.29 -5.50
C VAL A 346 -11.10 26.00 -6.95
N ALA A 347 -10.13 25.79 -7.85
CA ALA A 347 -10.42 25.44 -9.25
C ALA A 347 -11.24 24.15 -9.38
N ARG A 348 -10.91 23.10 -8.60
CA ARG A 348 -11.68 21.85 -8.59
C ARG A 348 -13.08 22.03 -8.02
N LEU A 349 -13.21 22.84 -6.97
CA LEU A 349 -14.51 23.14 -6.38
C LEU A 349 -15.39 23.93 -7.34
N ASP A 350 -14.83 24.82 -8.16
CA ASP A 350 -15.60 25.54 -9.18
C ASP A 350 -16.14 24.60 -10.26
N VAL A 351 -15.35 23.60 -10.70
CA VAL A 351 -15.84 22.53 -11.59
C VAL A 351 -16.96 21.73 -10.91
N ALA A 352 -16.80 21.36 -9.65
CA ALA A 352 -17.83 20.63 -8.91
C ALA A 352 -19.13 21.42 -8.76
N ARG A 353 -19.04 22.74 -8.54
CA ARG A 353 -20.22 23.63 -8.51
C ARG A 353 -20.94 23.69 -9.84
N LEU A 354 -20.21 23.81 -10.94
CA LEU A 354 -20.80 23.80 -12.29
C LEU A 354 -21.52 22.47 -12.57
N ALA A 355 -21.05 21.38 -11.98
CA ALA A 355 -21.72 20.07 -12.01
C ALA A 355 -22.87 19.92 -11.00
N GLY A 356 -23.27 20.99 -10.29
CA GLY A 356 -24.37 20.98 -9.32
C GLY A 356 -24.07 20.27 -8.00
N ARG A 357 -22.79 19.98 -7.68
CA ARG A 357 -22.42 19.26 -6.45
C ARG A 357 -22.44 20.17 -5.22
N THR A 358 -22.99 19.66 -4.13
CA THR A 358 -23.02 20.31 -2.82
C THR A 358 -21.67 20.14 -2.11
N ILE A 359 -21.11 21.26 -1.65
CA ILE A 359 -19.77 21.32 -1.02
C ILE A 359 -19.94 21.63 0.46
N VAL A 360 -19.45 20.71 1.29
CA VAL A 360 -19.37 20.84 2.74
C VAL A 360 -17.94 21.18 3.13
N PHE A 361 -17.79 22.12 4.05
CA PHE A 361 -16.50 22.48 4.63
C PHE A 361 -16.56 22.28 6.14
N THR A 362 -15.43 21.89 6.74
CA THR A 362 -15.20 21.91 8.19
C THR A 362 -13.74 22.23 8.46
N ASN A 363 -13.40 22.61 9.69
CA ASN A 363 -12.02 22.90 10.05
C ASN A 363 -11.70 22.50 11.50
N GLY A 364 -10.42 22.27 11.76
CA GLY A 364 -9.94 21.93 13.10
C GLY A 364 -8.45 21.66 13.16
N VAL A 365 -7.95 21.45 14.39
CA VAL A 365 -6.54 21.11 14.62
C VAL A 365 -6.26 19.64 14.29
N PHE A 366 -7.19 18.72 14.58
CA PHE A 366 -7.02 17.27 14.33
C PHE A 366 -5.70 16.71 14.90
N ASP A 367 -5.36 17.12 16.12
CA ASP A 367 -4.09 16.80 16.78
C ASP A 367 -3.92 15.30 17.04
N ILE A 368 -4.80 14.70 17.85
CA ILE A 368 -4.93 13.25 18.00
C ILE A 368 -6.35 12.87 17.57
N LEU A 369 -6.44 12.10 16.50
CA LEU A 369 -7.71 11.59 16.00
C LEU A 369 -8.28 10.53 16.96
N HIS A 370 -9.60 10.51 17.08
CA HIS A 370 -10.35 9.53 17.87
C HIS A 370 -11.70 9.28 17.17
N ALA A 371 -12.45 8.27 17.62
CA ALA A 371 -13.72 7.87 17.01
C ALA A 371 -14.72 9.04 16.82
N GLY A 372 -14.71 10.01 17.75
CA GLY A 372 -15.52 11.23 17.64
C GLY A 372 -15.22 12.08 16.40
N HIS A 373 -13.94 12.23 16.01
CA HIS A 373 -13.57 12.94 14.78
C HIS A 373 -14.04 12.17 13.53
N VAL A 374 -13.89 10.85 13.52
CA VAL A 374 -14.30 10.01 12.38
C VAL A 374 -15.82 10.09 12.16
N GLU A 375 -16.61 9.95 13.23
CA GLU A 375 -18.07 10.04 13.14
C GLU A 375 -18.54 11.46 12.79
N PHE A 376 -17.90 12.49 13.35
CA PHE A 376 -18.19 13.88 12.98
C PHE A 376 -17.95 14.14 11.49
N LEU A 377 -16.80 13.72 10.96
CA LEU A 377 -16.48 13.89 9.54
C LEU A 377 -17.41 13.08 8.65
N ARG A 378 -17.80 11.86 9.06
CA ARG A 378 -18.79 11.04 8.34
C ARG A 378 -20.15 11.73 8.26
N ARG A 379 -20.63 12.33 9.37
CA ARG A 379 -21.88 13.09 9.40
C ARG A 379 -21.78 14.38 8.58
N ALA A 380 -20.64 15.07 8.63
CA ALA A 380 -20.40 16.25 7.79
C ALA A 380 -20.45 15.86 6.30
N ARG A 381 -19.80 14.76 5.91
CA ARG A 381 -19.82 14.26 4.52
C ARG A 381 -21.22 13.92 4.05
N ALA A 382 -22.12 13.47 4.92
CA ALA A 382 -23.51 13.16 4.59
C ALA A 382 -24.37 14.39 4.27
N LEU A 383 -23.92 15.61 4.58
CA LEU A 383 -24.65 16.85 4.30
C LEU A 383 -24.52 17.33 2.83
N GLY A 384 -23.62 16.73 2.05
CA GLY A 384 -23.40 17.11 0.66
C GLY A 384 -22.63 16.06 -0.14
N ASP A 385 -22.08 16.46 -1.28
CA ASP A 385 -21.40 15.57 -2.23
C ASP A 385 -19.88 15.57 -2.10
N LEU A 386 -19.32 16.59 -1.45
CA LEU A 386 -17.89 16.78 -1.21
C LEU A 386 -17.66 17.31 0.20
N LEU A 387 -16.74 16.71 0.95
CA LEU A 387 -16.26 17.24 2.23
C LEU A 387 -14.82 17.76 2.12
N ILE A 388 -14.64 19.04 2.42
CA ILE A 388 -13.35 19.72 2.46
C ILE A 388 -12.99 20.01 3.91
N VAL A 389 -11.80 19.62 4.34
CA VAL A 389 -11.33 19.81 5.72
C VAL A 389 -10.14 20.77 5.77
N GLY A 390 -10.33 21.90 6.45
CA GLY A 390 -9.24 22.79 6.83
C GLY A 390 -8.51 22.29 8.08
N VAL A 391 -7.22 22.01 7.97
CA VAL A 391 -6.34 21.64 9.08
C VAL A 391 -5.52 22.86 9.50
N ASN A 392 -5.54 23.21 10.79
CA ASN A 392 -4.74 24.33 11.29
C ASN A 392 -3.24 24.02 11.17
N SER A 393 -2.42 25.00 10.76
CA SER A 393 -0.96 24.95 10.84
C SER A 393 -0.47 24.74 12.29
N ASP A 394 0.78 24.35 12.50
CA ASP A 394 1.39 24.23 13.83
C ASP A 394 1.43 25.58 14.54
N ARG A 395 1.67 26.66 13.79
CA ARG A 395 1.66 28.03 14.33
C ARG A 395 0.25 28.46 14.76
N SER A 396 -0.77 28.16 13.97
CA SER A 396 -2.17 28.45 14.29
C SER A 396 -2.64 27.60 15.48
N ALA A 397 -2.30 26.31 15.49
CA ALA A 397 -2.62 25.38 16.56
C ALA A 397 -1.97 25.76 17.91
N ARG A 398 -0.68 26.15 17.91
CA ARG A 398 0.02 26.65 19.11
C ARG A 398 -0.63 27.90 19.68
N ARG A 399 -1.04 28.85 18.83
CA ARG A 399 -1.78 30.05 19.25
C ARG A 399 -3.12 29.72 19.90
N LEU A 400 -3.81 28.69 19.40
CA LEU A 400 -5.13 28.28 19.89
C LEU A 400 -5.09 27.39 21.14
N LYS A 401 -4.05 26.57 21.31
CA LYS A 401 -4.00 25.48 22.30
C LYS A 401 -2.83 25.57 23.30
N GLY A 402 -1.88 26.49 23.11
CA GLY A 402 -0.71 26.68 23.97
C GLY A 402 0.57 26.03 23.43
N ALA A 403 1.71 26.31 24.09
CA ALA A 403 3.05 25.94 23.60
C ALA A 403 3.32 24.42 23.53
N GLY A 404 2.61 23.59 24.30
CA GLY A 404 2.75 22.13 24.30
C GLY A 404 1.92 21.39 23.24
N ARG A 405 1.23 22.12 22.35
CA ARG A 405 0.36 21.54 21.31
C ARG A 405 0.53 22.28 19.99
N PRO A 406 0.47 21.60 18.83
CA PRO A 406 0.08 20.21 18.63
C PRO A 406 1.22 19.22 18.93
N ILE A 407 0.85 17.97 19.21
CA ILE A 407 1.80 16.85 19.41
C ILE A 407 2.28 16.34 18.05
N ASN A 408 1.33 16.18 17.12
CA ASN A 408 1.63 15.76 15.75
C ASN A 408 1.90 16.98 14.86
N SER A 409 2.88 16.86 13.96
CA SER A 409 3.22 17.93 13.01
C SER A 409 2.03 18.27 12.11
N GLU A 410 1.96 19.49 11.59
CA GLU A 410 0.91 19.90 10.65
C GLU A 410 0.86 19.02 9.39
N ARG A 411 2.03 18.51 8.97
CA ARG A 411 2.19 17.54 7.89
C ARG A 411 1.48 16.23 8.21
N ASP A 412 1.76 15.64 9.38
CA ASP A 412 1.15 14.37 9.78
C ASP A 412 -0.36 14.50 9.97
N ARG A 413 -0.80 15.58 10.61
CA ARG A 413 -2.23 15.86 10.82
C ARG A 413 -2.96 16.01 9.49
N LEU A 414 -2.39 16.72 8.53
CA LEU A 414 -2.97 16.88 7.20
C LEU A 414 -3.09 15.54 6.47
N ALA A 415 -2.05 14.73 6.47
CA ALA A 415 -2.08 13.41 5.82
C ALA A 415 -3.07 12.45 6.48
N LEU A 416 -3.13 12.43 7.81
CA LEU A 416 -4.11 11.61 8.53
C LEU A 416 -5.54 12.01 8.19
N VAL A 417 -5.84 13.31 8.14
CA VAL A 417 -7.17 13.81 7.75
C VAL A 417 -7.48 13.50 6.29
N ALA A 418 -6.51 13.67 5.39
CA ALA A 418 -6.64 13.34 3.96
C ALA A 418 -6.88 11.84 3.72
N ALA A 419 -6.35 10.97 4.56
CA ALA A 419 -6.53 9.53 4.45
C ALA A 419 -7.93 9.04 4.89
N LEU A 420 -8.74 9.88 5.56
CA LEU A 420 -10.07 9.46 6.01
C LEU A 420 -11.05 9.35 4.84
N ASP A 421 -11.76 8.21 4.75
CA ASP A 421 -12.71 7.91 3.66
C ASP A 421 -13.82 8.98 3.49
N ALA A 422 -14.19 9.67 4.57
CA ALA A 422 -15.21 10.72 4.53
C ALA A 422 -14.71 12.06 3.95
N VAL A 423 -13.40 12.25 3.82
CA VAL A 423 -12.79 13.53 3.46
C VAL A 423 -12.40 13.51 1.99
N ASP A 424 -13.01 14.37 1.17
CA ASP A 424 -12.66 14.46 -0.25
C ASP A 424 -11.35 15.24 -0.46
N GLU A 425 -11.15 16.34 0.28
CA GLU A 425 -9.95 17.18 0.26
C GLU A 425 -9.56 17.67 1.65
N ALA A 426 -8.25 17.77 1.92
CA ALA A 426 -7.73 18.42 3.13
C ALA A 426 -6.72 19.52 2.76
N LEU A 427 -6.73 20.62 3.50
CA LEU A 427 -5.87 21.79 3.25
C LEU A 427 -5.32 22.36 4.55
N LEU A 428 -4.07 22.82 4.56
CA LEU A 428 -3.53 23.62 5.66
C LEU A 428 -3.96 25.08 5.57
N PHE A 429 -4.20 25.70 6.72
CA PHE A 429 -4.44 27.14 6.85
C PHE A 429 -3.79 27.69 8.13
N ASP A 430 -3.23 28.90 8.08
CA ASP A 430 -2.46 29.52 9.18
C ASP A 430 -3.25 30.62 9.89
N GLU A 431 -4.34 31.07 9.27
CA GLU A 431 -5.22 32.12 9.76
C GLU A 431 -5.86 31.73 11.11
N ALA A 432 -6.12 32.73 11.96
CA ALA A 432 -6.71 32.51 13.28
C ALA A 432 -8.17 32.03 13.21
N THR A 433 -8.87 32.37 12.13
CA THR A 433 -10.23 31.92 11.84
C THR A 433 -10.28 31.38 10.41
N PRO A 434 -11.18 30.42 10.10
CA PRO A 434 -11.30 29.90 8.75
C PRO A 434 -12.00 30.88 7.79
N ALA A 435 -12.29 32.13 8.19
CA ALA A 435 -13.13 33.07 7.45
C ALA A 435 -12.61 33.34 6.03
N GLU A 436 -11.30 33.56 5.86
CA GLU A 436 -10.72 33.75 4.54
C GLU A 436 -10.83 32.48 3.69
N LEU A 437 -10.52 31.33 4.28
CA LEU A 437 -10.62 30.05 3.60
C LEU A 437 -12.06 29.79 3.14
N ILE A 438 -13.06 30.10 3.96
CA ILE A 438 -14.48 30.04 3.59
C ILE A 438 -14.79 30.97 2.41
N ARG A 439 -14.30 32.22 2.41
CA ARG A 439 -14.52 33.16 1.29
C ARG A 439 -13.94 32.66 -0.02
N ALA A 440 -12.77 32.02 0.02
CA ALA A 440 -12.16 31.45 -1.17
C ALA A 440 -12.83 30.15 -1.61
N LEU A 441 -13.06 29.25 -0.66
CA LEU A 441 -13.62 27.93 -0.94
C LEU A 441 -15.11 27.99 -1.23
N ARG A 442 -15.84 29.07 -0.92
CA ARG A 442 -17.29 29.25 -1.16
C ARG A 442 -18.13 27.97 -0.89
N PRO A 443 -18.06 27.38 0.31
CA PRO A 443 -18.81 26.17 0.61
C PRO A 443 -20.32 26.45 0.72
N HIS A 444 -21.13 25.47 0.36
CA HIS A 444 -22.59 25.55 0.53
C HIS A 444 -22.97 25.32 2.01
N ILE A 445 -22.19 24.48 2.70
CA ILE A 445 -22.41 24.11 4.10
C ILE A 445 -21.09 24.20 4.86
N HIS A 446 -21.09 24.89 6.01
CA HIS A 446 -20.01 24.81 6.99
C HIS A 446 -20.47 23.98 8.18
N ALA A 447 -19.89 22.79 8.35
CA ALA A 447 -20.20 21.89 9.45
C ALA A 447 -19.30 22.19 10.67
N LYS A 448 -19.92 22.24 11.86
CA LYS A 448 -19.24 22.44 13.14
C LYS A 448 -19.70 21.40 14.15
N GLY A 449 -18.76 20.79 14.87
CA GLY A 449 -19.07 19.84 15.94
C GLY A 449 -19.09 20.54 17.29
N GLY A 450 -20.19 20.47 18.04
CA GLY A 450 -20.31 21.08 19.37
C GLY A 450 -21.73 21.45 19.77
N ASP A 451 -21.94 21.77 21.04
CA ASP A 451 -23.16 22.39 21.57
C ASP A 451 -23.00 23.91 21.50
N TYR A 452 -23.03 24.48 20.30
CA TYR A 452 -22.88 25.92 20.06
C TYR A 452 -24.23 26.65 20.02
N SER A 453 -25.13 26.35 20.96
CA SER A 453 -26.47 26.97 21.00
C SER A 453 -26.42 28.49 21.22
N ASP A 454 -25.37 29.03 21.86
CA ASP A 454 -25.38 30.41 22.37
C ASP A 454 -24.13 31.26 22.07
N VAL A 455 -23.24 30.84 21.17
CA VAL A 455 -22.02 31.62 20.82
C VAL A 455 -22.06 32.07 19.36
N ARG A 456 -21.91 33.39 19.15
CA ARG A 456 -21.75 33.99 17.82
C ARG A 456 -20.44 33.47 17.19
N LEU A 457 -20.54 32.54 16.26
CA LEU A 457 -19.38 32.01 15.53
C LEU A 457 -18.76 33.12 14.64
N PRO A 458 -17.48 33.48 14.82
CA PRO A 458 -16.80 34.52 14.03
C PRO A 458 -16.88 34.27 12.51
N GLU A 459 -16.86 33.00 12.11
CA GLU A 459 -16.96 32.54 10.72
C GLU A 459 -18.37 32.64 10.11
N ALA A 460 -19.43 32.82 10.90
CA ALA A 460 -20.81 32.77 10.40
C ALA A 460 -21.12 33.89 9.39
N GLU A 461 -20.47 35.04 9.53
CA GLU A 461 -20.57 36.13 8.56
C GLU A 461 -19.91 35.78 7.22
N ALA A 462 -18.74 35.14 7.26
CA ALA A 462 -18.05 34.71 6.05
C ALA A 462 -18.85 33.64 5.28
N VAL A 463 -19.50 32.72 6.01
CA VAL A 463 -20.38 31.70 5.40
C VAL A 463 -21.60 32.33 4.74
N ARG A 464 -22.25 33.30 5.41
CA ARG A 464 -23.39 34.03 4.83
C ARG A 464 -22.99 34.86 3.60
N ALA A 465 -21.82 35.50 3.63
CA ALA A 465 -21.32 36.31 2.51
C ALA A 465 -21.10 35.50 1.22
N VAL A 466 -20.80 34.20 1.33
CA VAL A 466 -20.66 33.30 0.18
C VAL A 466 -21.96 32.55 -0.17
N GLY A 467 -23.08 32.88 0.48
CA GLY A 467 -24.37 32.22 0.26
C GLY A 467 -24.49 30.81 0.89
N GLY A 468 -23.57 30.44 1.78
CA GLY A 468 -23.60 29.16 2.48
C GLY A 468 -24.43 29.22 3.77
N ARG A 469 -24.61 28.05 4.39
CA ARG A 469 -25.24 27.91 5.72
C ARG A 469 -24.34 27.17 6.70
N VAL A 470 -24.46 27.50 7.99
CA VAL A 470 -23.77 26.78 9.07
C VAL A 470 -24.67 25.66 9.59
N VAL A 471 -24.11 24.46 9.76
CA VAL A 471 -24.80 23.31 10.36
C VAL A 471 -24.01 22.84 11.57
N ILE A 472 -24.66 22.84 12.73
CA ILE A 472 -24.07 22.35 13.99
C ILE A 472 -24.46 20.89 14.13
N LEU A 473 -23.47 20.01 14.20
CA LEU A 473 -23.65 18.58 14.40
C LEU A 473 -23.42 18.24 15.88
N PRO A 474 -24.32 17.47 16.52
CA PRO A 474 -24.18 17.09 17.91
C PRO A 474 -22.94 16.22 18.11
N LEU A 475 -22.24 16.43 19.24
CA LEU A 475 -21.05 15.66 19.60
C LEU A 475 -21.47 14.22 19.93
N VAL A 476 -20.86 13.25 19.23
CA VAL A 476 -21.27 11.84 19.30
C VAL A 476 -20.45 11.05 20.33
N SER A 477 -19.41 11.63 20.90
CA SER A 477 -18.58 10.96 21.91
C SER A 477 -18.17 11.91 23.03
N ARG A 478 -18.16 11.41 24.28
CA ARG A 478 -17.54 12.10 25.44
C ARG A 478 -16.01 12.17 25.37
N LEU A 479 -15.40 11.57 24.34
CA LEU A 479 -13.96 11.58 24.13
C LEU A 479 -13.56 12.87 23.41
N SER A 480 -12.64 13.62 24.01
CA SER A 480 -11.96 14.75 23.38
C SER A 480 -10.47 14.47 23.35
N THR A 481 -9.73 15.07 22.42
CA THR A 481 -8.26 14.97 22.40
C THR A 481 -7.64 15.35 23.75
N SER A 482 -8.17 16.40 24.41
CA SER A 482 -7.73 16.79 25.76
C SER A 482 -8.00 15.67 26.77
N GLY A 483 -9.19 15.08 26.77
CA GLY A 483 -9.53 13.98 27.68
C GLY A 483 -8.73 12.68 27.44
N VAL A 484 -8.28 12.42 26.20
CA VAL A 484 -7.37 11.30 25.91
C VAL A 484 -5.98 11.58 26.48
N ILE A 485 -5.46 12.81 26.29
CA ILE A 485 -4.17 13.22 26.84
C ILE A 485 -4.20 13.21 28.37
N ASP A 486 -5.24 13.75 29.00
CA ASP A 486 -5.40 13.76 30.45
C ASP A 486 -5.42 12.33 31.02
N ARG A 487 -6.05 11.37 30.31
CA ARG A 487 -6.00 9.95 30.67
C ARG A 487 -4.61 9.34 30.53
N ILE A 488 -3.87 9.67 29.47
CA ILE A 488 -2.49 9.21 29.27
C ILE A 488 -1.59 9.77 30.39
N VAL A 489 -1.70 11.06 30.70
CA VAL A 489 -0.93 11.71 31.78
C VAL A 489 -1.30 11.13 33.15
N ALA A 490 -2.57 10.86 33.41
CA ALA A 490 -3.01 10.22 34.65
C ALA A 490 -2.45 8.79 34.79
N LEU A 491 -2.43 8.00 33.71
CA LEU A 491 -1.85 6.65 33.70
C LEU A 491 -0.32 6.66 33.85
N ALA A 492 0.37 7.63 33.24
CA ALA A 492 1.81 7.80 33.39
C ALA A 492 2.19 8.28 34.80
N GLY A 493 1.43 9.20 35.39
CA GLY A 493 1.64 9.69 36.76
C GLY A 493 1.40 8.64 37.84
N THR A 494 0.54 7.63 37.59
CA THR A 494 0.39 6.50 38.51
C THR A 494 1.58 5.54 38.50
N ALA A 495 2.35 5.45 37.40
CA ALA A 495 3.52 4.59 37.32
C ALA A 495 4.70 5.10 38.17
N ASP A 496 4.89 6.42 38.27
CA ASP A 496 5.93 7.04 39.11
C ASP A 496 5.63 6.92 40.62
N SER A 497 4.39 6.66 41.01
CA SER A 497 4.01 6.47 42.42
C SER A 497 4.18 5.04 42.96
N ALA A 498 4.47 4.07 42.08
CA ALA A 498 4.56 2.65 42.42
C ALA A 498 6.01 2.11 42.52
N GLY A 499 7.03 2.95 42.36
CA GLY A 499 8.42 2.51 42.37
C GLY A 499 9.36 3.56 42.94
N ILE A 500 9.55 3.56 44.26
CA ILE A 500 10.81 3.68 45.00
C ILE A 500 10.47 3.28 46.44
N GLY A 501 10.47 1.96 46.70
CA GLY A 501 10.61 1.43 48.06
C GLY A 501 12.10 1.34 48.35
N THR A 502 12.61 2.27 49.14
CA THR A 502 14.02 2.38 49.52
C THR A 502 14.51 1.13 50.25
N ASN A 503 15.65 0.59 49.79
CA ASN A 503 16.53 -0.29 50.56
C ASN A 503 16.79 0.29 51.95
N GLY A 504 16.45 -0.46 53.00
CA GLY A 504 16.91 -0.26 54.36
C GLY A 504 17.63 -1.52 54.84
N ALA A 505 18.93 -1.61 54.56
CA ALA A 505 19.84 -2.49 55.28
C ALA A 505 20.57 -1.62 56.31
N GLU A 506 20.26 -1.83 57.59
CA GLU A 506 21.01 -1.31 58.73
C GLU A 506 22.05 -2.35 59.22
N PRO A 507 23.05 -1.93 60.01
CA PRO A 507 24.46 -2.31 59.86
C PRO A 507 24.89 -3.67 60.43
#